data_AF-A0A7S1YRV2-F1
#
_entry.id   AF-A0A7S1YRV2-F1
#
_cell.length_a   1.000
_cell.length_b   1.000
_cell.length_c   1.000
_cell.angle_alpha   90.00
_cell.angle_beta   90.00
_cell.angle_gamma   90.00
#
_symmetry.space_group_name_H-M   'P 1'
#
loop_
_entity.id
_entity.type
_entity.pdbx_description
1 polymer ?
#
loop_
_entity_poly.entity_id
_entity_poly.type
_entity_poly.pdbx_seq_one_letter_code
_entity_poly.pdbx_strand_id
1 'polypeptide(L)'
;VGSSPKTSAAAAKSIKLVLIGCSSKLLPIASTISAQNSNPVTAVMSAAIEAVLTTNHVENLTLVTEGCTRLSVQIKDTDAIRQSLSIIASPMMRISHQAMDIMRSSSSVVNDGGTAARVEAACQTLSSCLCGLREVVRFCERPAQDLTKSDNSTWRPLADVMSAIWPLLNDASSSNVCRAHEDVLSCLLDLHGQLLASATDLVAPHFSQLITFVVQAYEETHLPCTLDYVGDAVELFGGKADEGAEVSFNQLLAHLSQRTYVYVTQEKRPNECPQVIRALFDMARRYLLFCPGALSKCPEFSSLFAFAVACLAECKGERDSTRATLNFLSQVIGWRTLRLSEAAQATLEASANTIDEAIAQHGETLTRTCIGGLSGGGPQMLWPAYSECFFAVIVNAIGRSNGPPIQMNGHASQNTVAHQWIYSALSDDTLLGNVPALTVEVKSSVLQLLCGLVLREGLKSKPRVKMLLGDFGKICKGDETPDALIAYSLS
;
A
#
# COMPACT_ATOMS: atom_id res chain seq x y z
N VAL A 1 21.56 -6.44 34.42
CA VAL A 1 21.55 -7.86 33.96
C VAL A 1 20.75 -7.89 32.67
N GLY A 2 21.41 -7.89 31.51
CA GLY A 2 20.72 -7.86 30.21
C GLY A 2 20.22 -9.26 29.87
N SER A 3 18.91 -9.47 29.83
CA SER A 3 18.33 -10.67 29.22
C SER A 3 18.66 -10.66 27.72
N SER A 4 18.93 -11.82 27.13
CA SER A 4 19.17 -11.92 25.68
C SER A 4 17.92 -11.45 24.93
N PRO A 5 18.02 -10.64 23.86
CA PRO A 5 16.87 -10.21 23.07
C PRO A 5 15.92 -11.36 22.66
N LYS A 6 16.49 -12.54 22.38
CA LYS A 6 15.74 -13.77 22.06
C LYS A 6 14.85 -14.24 23.22
N THR A 7 15.34 -14.14 24.46
CA THR A 7 14.57 -14.53 25.64
C THR A 7 13.43 -13.56 25.92
N SER A 8 13.64 -12.26 25.68
CA SER A 8 12.59 -11.24 25.83
C SER A 8 11.48 -11.42 24.79
N ALA A 9 11.82 -11.68 23.53
CA ALA A 9 10.84 -11.96 22.47
C ALA A 9 10.03 -13.24 22.73
N ALA A 10 10.68 -14.31 23.16
CA ALA A 10 10.00 -15.54 23.55
C ALA A 10 9.03 -15.30 24.72
N ALA A 11 9.44 -14.53 25.73
CA ALA A 11 8.59 -14.17 26.86
C ALA A 11 7.37 -13.34 26.43
N ALA A 12 7.55 -12.31 25.61
CA ALA A 12 6.45 -11.49 25.08
C ALA A 12 5.42 -12.33 24.31
N LYS A 13 5.89 -13.23 23.45
CA LYS A 13 5.04 -14.19 22.73
C LYS A 13 4.30 -15.13 23.68
N SER A 14 4.97 -15.66 24.69
CA SER A 14 4.35 -16.50 25.72
C SER A 14 3.28 -15.75 26.51
N ILE A 15 3.54 -14.51 26.92
CA ILE A 15 2.56 -13.67 27.63
C ILE A 15 1.30 -13.47 26.77
N LYS A 16 1.47 -13.07 25.49
CA LYS A 16 0.36 -12.95 24.53
C LYS A 16 -0.46 -14.23 24.44
N LEU A 17 0.21 -15.37 24.22
CA LEU A 17 -0.47 -16.67 24.07
C LEU A 17 -1.20 -17.10 25.34
N VAL A 18 -0.65 -16.82 26.54
CA VAL A 18 -1.32 -17.13 27.80
C VAL A 18 -2.56 -16.26 27.99
N LEU A 19 -2.47 -14.94 27.76
CA LEU A 19 -3.61 -14.03 27.92
C LEU A 19 -4.76 -14.39 26.98
N ILE A 20 -4.45 -14.75 25.72
CA ILE A 20 -5.47 -15.13 24.74
C ILE A 20 -5.97 -16.56 24.98
N GLY A 21 -5.06 -17.53 25.11
CA GLY A 21 -5.40 -18.95 25.21
C GLY A 21 -6.08 -19.35 26.53
N CYS A 22 -5.87 -18.57 27.60
CA CYS A 22 -6.49 -18.78 28.90
C CYS A 22 -7.63 -17.79 29.20
N SER A 23 -8.14 -17.05 28.21
CA SER A 23 -9.11 -15.98 28.45
C SER A 23 -10.35 -16.47 29.21
N SER A 24 -10.87 -17.65 28.88
CA SER A 24 -12.04 -18.24 29.58
C SER A 24 -11.86 -18.39 31.10
N LYS A 25 -10.62 -18.61 31.57
CA LYS A 25 -10.29 -18.72 32.99
C LYS A 25 -9.94 -17.37 33.62
N LEU A 26 -9.36 -16.46 32.83
CA LEU A 26 -8.95 -15.13 33.29
C LEU A 26 -10.12 -14.14 33.36
N LEU A 27 -11.11 -14.28 32.48
CA LEU A 27 -12.25 -13.35 32.38
C LEU A 27 -13.09 -13.23 33.66
N PRO A 28 -13.47 -14.32 34.37
CA PRO A 28 -14.21 -14.20 35.63
C PRO A 28 -13.43 -13.41 36.68
N ILE A 29 -12.10 -13.57 36.71
CA ILE A 29 -11.22 -12.84 37.61
C ILE A 29 -11.17 -11.38 37.18
N ALA A 30 -10.93 -11.11 35.89
CA ALA A 30 -10.85 -9.76 35.31
C ALA A 30 -12.15 -8.94 35.47
N SER A 31 -13.32 -9.59 35.50
CA SER A 31 -14.61 -8.92 35.71
C SER A 31 -14.91 -8.55 37.16
N THR A 32 -14.15 -9.05 38.12
CA THR A 32 -14.39 -8.75 39.54
C THR A 32 -13.78 -7.39 39.87
N ILE A 33 -14.48 -6.29 39.57
CA ILE A 33 -14.09 -4.96 40.05
C ILE A 33 -14.47 -4.86 41.53
N SER A 34 -13.48 -4.99 42.41
CA SER A 34 -13.61 -4.62 43.81
C SER A 34 -13.25 -3.14 43.95
N ALA A 35 -14.11 -2.34 44.57
CA ALA A 35 -13.89 -0.90 44.81
C ALA A 35 -12.65 -0.60 45.68
N GLN A 36 -11.97 -1.61 46.24
CA GLN A 36 -10.85 -1.40 47.18
C GLN A 36 -9.59 -2.22 46.89
N ASN A 37 -9.61 -3.20 45.97
CA ASN A 37 -8.44 -4.02 45.63
C ASN A 37 -8.22 -4.06 44.12
N SER A 38 -6.99 -3.70 43.68
CA SER A 38 -6.58 -3.83 42.28
C SER A 38 -6.80 -5.26 41.79
N ASN A 39 -7.56 -5.41 40.70
CA ASN A 39 -7.79 -6.71 40.09
C ASN A 39 -6.43 -7.37 39.74
N PRO A 40 -6.16 -8.61 40.17
CA PRO A 40 -4.84 -9.22 39.97
C PRO A 40 -4.50 -9.38 38.48
N VAL A 41 -5.49 -9.57 37.61
CA VAL A 41 -5.28 -9.70 36.16
C VAL A 41 -4.85 -8.36 35.57
N THR A 42 -5.55 -7.27 35.91
CA THR A 42 -5.18 -5.94 35.39
C THR A 42 -3.86 -5.45 35.97
N ALA A 43 -3.52 -5.81 37.21
CA ALA A 43 -2.21 -5.56 37.79
C ALA A 43 -1.08 -6.27 37.03
N VAL A 44 -1.28 -7.54 36.66
CA VAL A 44 -0.31 -8.30 35.84
C VAL A 44 -0.18 -7.69 34.44
N MET A 45 -1.28 -7.28 33.82
CA MET A 45 -1.26 -6.61 32.51
C MET A 45 -0.48 -5.30 32.57
N SER A 46 -0.76 -4.46 33.57
CA SER A 46 -0.02 -3.21 33.80
C SER A 46 1.48 -3.46 33.98
N ALA A 47 1.84 -4.40 34.85
CA ALA A 47 3.23 -4.74 35.12
C ALA A 47 3.94 -5.31 33.88
N ALA A 48 3.26 -6.10 33.05
CA ALA A 48 3.80 -6.64 31.82
C ALA A 48 4.07 -5.52 30.79
N ILE A 49 3.14 -4.58 30.64
CA ILE A 49 3.30 -3.42 29.76
C ILE A 49 4.47 -2.54 30.22
N GLU A 50 4.51 -2.20 31.51
CA GLU A 50 5.61 -1.41 32.08
C GLU A 50 6.97 -2.10 31.94
N ALA A 51 7.04 -3.40 32.22
CA ALA A 51 8.27 -4.17 32.05
C ALA A 51 8.76 -4.15 30.60
N VAL A 52 7.86 -4.35 29.63
CA VAL A 52 8.24 -4.36 28.21
C VAL A 52 8.61 -2.97 27.70
N LEU A 53 7.98 -1.91 28.20
CA LEU A 53 8.36 -0.53 27.87
C LEU A 53 9.82 -0.22 28.24
N THR A 54 10.37 -0.84 29.30
CA THR A 54 11.80 -0.68 29.65
C THR A 54 12.76 -1.35 28.67
N THR A 55 12.27 -2.23 27.80
CA THR A 55 13.13 -2.96 26.85
C THR A 55 13.38 -2.20 25.55
N ASN A 56 12.60 -1.16 25.25
CA ASN A 56 12.62 -0.42 23.97
C ASN A 56 12.53 -1.32 22.72
N HIS A 57 11.93 -2.51 22.84
CA HIS A 57 11.69 -3.41 21.71
C HIS A 57 10.24 -3.32 21.25
N VAL A 58 10.02 -2.66 20.10
CA VAL A 58 8.68 -2.43 19.51
C VAL A 58 7.88 -3.73 19.37
N GLU A 59 8.49 -4.80 18.85
CA GLU A 59 7.82 -6.09 18.64
C GLU A 59 7.33 -6.72 19.95
N ASN A 60 8.11 -6.60 21.03
CA ASN A 60 7.71 -7.15 22.32
C ASN A 60 6.51 -6.36 22.87
N LEU A 61 6.53 -5.03 22.71
CA LEU A 61 5.45 -4.16 23.18
C LEU A 61 4.16 -4.43 22.41
N THR A 62 4.21 -4.53 21.09
CA THR A 62 3.02 -4.83 20.28
C THR A 62 2.40 -6.19 20.64
N LEU A 63 3.23 -7.23 20.83
CA LEU A 63 2.75 -8.56 21.23
C LEU A 63 2.04 -8.57 22.59
N VAL A 64 2.64 -7.94 23.61
CA VAL A 64 2.05 -7.89 24.95
C VAL A 64 0.80 -7.01 24.95
N THR A 65 0.84 -5.86 24.28
CA THR A 65 -0.32 -4.96 24.15
C THR A 65 -1.48 -5.64 23.43
N GLU A 66 -1.24 -6.37 22.34
CA GLU A 66 -2.28 -7.16 21.66
C GLU A 66 -2.93 -8.17 22.61
N GLY A 67 -2.13 -8.96 23.34
CA GLY A 67 -2.64 -9.96 24.28
C GLY A 67 -3.48 -9.33 25.39
N CYS A 68 -3.03 -8.20 25.93
CA CYS A 68 -3.73 -7.45 26.96
C CYS A 68 -5.06 -6.89 26.44
N THR A 69 -5.04 -6.16 25.32
CA THR A 69 -6.24 -5.54 24.74
C THR A 69 -7.29 -6.60 24.37
N ARG A 70 -6.87 -7.71 23.74
CA ARG A 70 -7.78 -8.80 23.37
C ARG A 70 -8.46 -9.45 24.57
N LEU A 71 -7.77 -9.54 25.71
CA LEU A 71 -8.38 -10.03 26.95
C LEU A 71 -9.36 -8.98 27.51
N SER A 72 -8.98 -7.70 27.52
CA SER A 72 -9.83 -6.60 28.02
C SER A 72 -11.17 -6.52 27.30
N VAL A 73 -11.17 -6.58 25.96
CA VAL A 73 -12.41 -6.42 25.17
C VAL A 73 -13.36 -7.62 25.26
N GLN A 74 -12.90 -8.74 25.81
CA GLN A 74 -13.74 -9.92 26.10
C GLN A 74 -14.47 -9.81 27.46
N ILE A 75 -14.13 -8.81 28.30
CA ILE A 75 -14.83 -8.57 29.55
C ILE A 75 -16.28 -8.15 29.25
N LYS A 76 -17.24 -8.60 30.07
CA LYS A 76 -18.67 -8.31 29.86
C LYS A 76 -19.08 -6.93 30.36
N ASP A 77 -18.45 -6.48 31.44
CA ASP A 77 -18.76 -5.22 32.10
C ASP A 77 -18.07 -4.05 31.40
N THR A 78 -18.84 -3.05 30.99
CA THR A 78 -18.36 -1.87 30.24
C THR A 78 -17.34 -1.05 31.01
N ASP A 79 -17.58 -0.82 32.30
CA ASP A 79 -16.66 -0.02 33.13
C ASP A 79 -15.35 -0.77 33.37
N ALA A 80 -15.40 -2.10 33.54
CA ALA A 80 -14.22 -2.96 33.60
C ALA A 80 -13.40 -2.92 32.30
N ILE A 81 -14.05 -2.94 31.13
CA ILE A 81 -13.36 -2.78 29.84
C ILE A 81 -12.66 -1.43 29.81
N ARG A 82 -13.38 -0.34 30.13
CA ARG A 82 -12.82 1.03 30.12
C ARG A 82 -11.60 1.14 31.04
N GLN A 83 -11.73 0.65 32.27
CA GLN A 83 -10.65 0.66 33.25
C GLN A 83 -9.45 -0.18 32.78
N SER A 84 -9.70 -1.37 32.21
CA SER A 84 -8.65 -2.25 31.72
C SER A 84 -7.89 -1.64 30.53
N LEU A 85 -8.60 -1.05 29.57
CA LEU A 85 -7.99 -0.34 28.44
C LEU A 85 -7.20 0.89 28.89
N SER A 86 -7.72 1.65 29.87
CA SER A 86 -7.00 2.76 30.48
C SER A 86 -5.70 2.30 31.15
N ILE A 87 -5.71 1.18 31.88
CA ILE A 87 -4.51 0.60 32.49
C ILE A 87 -3.47 0.20 31.44
N ILE A 88 -3.89 -0.32 30.29
CA ILE A 88 -2.98 -0.69 29.19
C ILE A 88 -2.41 0.56 28.52
N ALA A 89 -3.25 1.56 28.20
CA ALA A 89 -2.84 2.73 27.42
C ALA A 89 -2.05 3.75 28.24
N SER A 90 -2.36 3.92 29.53
CA SER A 90 -1.80 5.01 30.36
C SER A 90 -0.26 4.99 30.48
N PRO A 91 0.42 3.85 30.68
CA PRO A 91 1.88 3.80 30.71
C PRO A 91 2.50 4.27 29.40
N MET A 92 1.95 3.85 28.25
CA MET A 92 2.41 4.29 26.93
C MET A 92 2.19 5.79 26.73
N MET A 93 1.01 6.30 27.06
CA MET A 93 0.70 7.73 26.96
C MET A 93 1.65 8.58 27.81
N ARG A 94 1.89 8.17 29.06
CA ARG A 94 2.81 8.87 29.97
C ARG A 94 4.23 8.93 29.40
N ILE A 95 4.73 7.81 28.88
CA ILE A 95 6.08 7.73 28.31
C ILE A 95 6.16 8.54 27.00
N SER A 96 5.13 8.50 26.16
CA SER A 96 5.06 9.33 24.95
C SER A 96 5.12 10.81 25.26
N HIS A 97 4.39 11.29 26.28
CA HIS A 97 4.47 12.69 26.71
C HIS A 97 5.88 13.06 27.20
N GLN A 98 6.52 12.19 27.98
CA GLN A 98 7.90 12.39 28.43
C GLN A 98 8.87 12.49 27.25
N ALA A 99 8.72 11.62 26.24
CA ALA A 99 9.53 11.67 25.01
C ALA A 99 9.32 12.98 24.24
N MET A 100 8.06 13.41 24.09
CA MET A 100 7.71 14.69 23.45
C MET A 100 8.31 15.89 24.19
N ASP A 101 8.30 15.90 25.52
CA ASP A 101 8.88 16.98 26.31
C ASP A 101 10.41 17.03 26.19
N ILE A 102 11.07 15.88 26.06
CA ILE A 102 12.52 15.81 25.75
C ILE A 102 12.78 16.42 24.36
N MET A 103 11.98 16.10 23.34
CA MET A 103 12.14 16.67 22.00
C MET A 103 11.92 18.20 22.00
N ARG A 104 10.90 18.68 22.70
CA ARG A 104 10.57 20.12 22.80
C ARG A 104 11.63 20.91 23.55
N SER A 105 12.17 20.38 24.64
CA SER A 105 13.23 21.06 25.39
C SER A 105 14.55 21.10 24.61
N SER A 106 14.83 20.05 23.84
CA SER A 106 16.06 19.91 23.06
C SER A 106 16.12 20.80 21.83
N SER A 107 14.99 21.24 21.27
CA SER A 107 14.96 22.13 20.10
C SER A 107 15.49 23.55 20.35
N SER A 108 15.68 23.92 21.63
CA SER A 108 16.17 25.25 22.06
C SER A 108 17.68 25.30 22.34
N VAL A 109 18.35 24.16 22.42
CA VAL A 109 19.76 24.07 22.89
C VAL A 109 20.69 23.80 21.70
N VAL A 110 21.67 24.69 21.52
CA VAL A 110 22.63 24.68 20.41
C VAL A 110 23.48 23.38 20.39
N ASN A 111 23.33 22.59 19.31
CA ASN A 111 24.23 21.57 18.74
C ASN A 111 25.31 20.93 19.65
N ASP A 112 24.95 20.43 20.84
CA ASP A 112 25.78 19.47 21.56
C ASP A 112 25.42 18.04 21.12
N GLY A 113 26.43 17.19 20.87
CA GLY A 113 26.23 15.80 20.42
C GLY A 113 25.41 14.96 21.41
N GLY A 114 25.44 15.32 22.69
CA GLY A 114 24.59 14.70 23.71
C GLY A 114 23.09 14.96 23.52
N THR A 115 22.72 16.12 22.98
CA THR A 115 21.32 16.48 22.72
C THR A 115 20.73 15.65 21.58
N ALA A 116 21.50 15.46 20.50
CA ALA A 116 21.05 14.65 19.36
C ALA A 116 20.76 13.19 19.76
N ALA A 117 21.64 12.56 20.53
CA ALA A 117 21.44 11.19 21.01
C ALA A 117 20.20 11.05 21.94
N ARG A 118 19.89 12.09 22.73
CA ARG A 118 18.69 12.11 23.58
C ARG A 118 17.42 12.26 22.77
N VAL A 119 17.42 13.10 21.74
CA VAL A 119 16.28 13.25 20.83
C VAL A 119 16.03 11.96 20.07
N GLU A 120 17.08 11.32 19.56
CA GLU A 120 16.99 10.02 18.88
C GLU A 120 16.37 8.94 19.78
N ALA A 121 16.86 8.82 21.03
CA ALA A 121 16.29 7.89 21.99
C ALA A 121 14.80 8.20 22.30
N ALA A 122 14.45 9.48 22.41
CA ALA A 122 13.06 9.90 22.60
C ALA A 122 12.19 9.53 21.39
N CYS A 123 12.70 9.67 20.15
CA CYS A 123 11.99 9.29 18.93
C CYS A 123 11.71 7.79 18.92
N GLN A 124 12.72 6.96 19.20
CA GLN A 124 12.56 5.50 19.27
C GLN A 124 11.54 5.06 20.34
N THR A 125 11.57 5.71 21.51
CA THR A 125 10.59 5.48 22.57
C THR A 125 9.18 5.88 22.12
N LEU A 126 9.02 7.06 21.50
CA LEU A 126 7.73 7.53 21.00
C LEU A 126 7.17 6.60 19.91
N SER A 127 7.98 6.21 18.92
CA SER A 127 7.60 5.24 17.89
C SER A 127 7.11 3.92 18.50
N SER A 128 7.86 3.39 19.48
CA SER A 128 7.47 2.17 20.19
C SER A 128 6.08 2.31 20.84
N CYS A 129 5.85 3.41 21.58
CA CYS A 129 4.57 3.65 22.23
C CYS A 129 3.42 3.86 21.23
N LEU A 130 3.61 4.60 20.14
CA LEU A 130 2.61 4.79 19.08
C LEU A 130 2.23 3.45 18.44
N CYS A 131 3.21 2.62 18.11
CA CYS A 131 2.98 1.30 17.56
C CYS A 131 2.27 0.36 18.56
N GLY A 132 2.53 0.49 19.87
CA GLY A 132 1.73 -0.18 20.92
C GLY A 132 0.28 0.32 20.98
N LEU A 133 0.06 1.63 20.97
CA LEU A 133 -1.28 2.24 20.96
C LEU A 133 -2.09 1.85 19.73
N ARG A 134 -1.44 1.64 18.58
CA ARG A 134 -2.08 1.11 17.37
C ARG A 134 -2.70 -0.27 17.60
N GLU A 135 -2.03 -1.16 18.32
CA GLU A 135 -2.61 -2.47 18.67
C GLU A 135 -3.78 -2.34 19.65
N VAL A 136 -3.78 -1.33 20.54
CA VAL A 136 -4.96 -1.03 21.37
C VAL A 136 -6.15 -0.65 20.48
N VAL A 137 -5.96 0.27 19.53
CA VAL A 137 -7.03 0.69 18.59
C VAL A 137 -7.53 -0.49 17.78
N ARG A 138 -6.61 -1.25 17.15
CA ARG A 138 -6.91 -2.38 16.26
C ARG A 138 -7.80 -3.43 16.91
N PHE A 139 -7.56 -3.74 18.19
CA PHE A 139 -8.30 -4.79 18.90
C PHE A 139 -9.44 -4.25 19.77
N CYS A 140 -9.65 -2.94 19.84
CA CYS A 140 -10.82 -2.32 20.47
C CYS A 140 -12.09 -2.36 19.60
N GLU A 141 -11.96 -2.68 18.31
CA GLU A 141 -13.10 -2.81 17.40
C GLU A 141 -13.89 -4.11 17.69
N ARG A 142 -15.11 -3.97 18.21
CA ARG A 142 -16.03 -5.10 18.40
C ARG A 142 -16.86 -5.25 17.12
N PRO A 143 -16.93 -6.44 16.49
CA PRO A 143 -17.69 -6.61 15.27
C PRO A 143 -19.16 -6.22 15.51
N ALA A 144 -19.69 -5.34 14.65
CA ALA A 144 -21.03 -4.77 14.77
C ALA A 144 -22.17 -5.81 14.79
N GLN A 145 -21.88 -7.07 14.43
CA GLN A 145 -22.85 -8.16 14.37
C GLN A 145 -23.47 -8.50 15.74
N ASP A 146 -22.78 -8.25 16.86
CA ASP A 146 -23.32 -8.51 18.20
C ASP A 146 -24.24 -7.40 18.73
N LEU A 147 -24.35 -6.26 18.03
CA LEU A 147 -25.06 -5.06 18.53
C LEU A 147 -26.51 -4.95 18.05
N THR A 148 -26.98 -5.87 17.21
CA THR A 148 -28.33 -5.80 16.59
C THR A 148 -29.49 -6.13 17.53
N LYS A 149 -29.23 -6.39 18.83
CA LYS A 149 -30.26 -6.91 19.76
C LYS A 149 -30.47 -6.16 21.08
N SER A 150 -29.80 -5.04 21.38
CA SER A 150 -30.08 -4.32 22.63
C SER A 150 -30.10 -2.80 22.49
N ASP A 151 -31.16 -2.21 23.06
CA ASP A 151 -31.53 -0.81 23.11
C ASP A 151 -30.38 0.19 23.41
N ASN A 152 -30.29 1.20 22.55
CA ASN A 152 -30.07 2.64 22.81
C ASN A 152 -28.91 3.19 23.66
N SER A 153 -27.87 2.42 24.01
CA SER A 153 -26.58 3.06 24.35
C SER A 153 -25.40 2.16 24.02
N THR A 154 -25.05 2.12 22.73
CA THR A 154 -23.88 1.40 22.23
C THR A 154 -22.60 2.15 22.62
N TRP A 155 -22.21 2.05 23.90
CA TRP A 155 -20.90 2.52 24.34
C TRP A 155 -19.82 1.86 23.49
N ARG A 156 -18.93 2.68 22.92
CA ARG A 156 -17.84 2.23 22.06
C ARG A 156 -16.52 2.38 22.82
N PRO A 157 -15.84 1.29 23.22
CA PRO A 157 -14.55 1.37 23.90
C PRO A 157 -13.53 2.25 23.16
N LEU A 158 -13.60 2.21 21.82
CA LEU A 158 -12.71 2.98 20.96
C LEU A 158 -12.91 4.50 21.06
N ALA A 159 -14.12 4.99 21.41
CA ALA A 159 -14.36 6.43 21.59
C ALA A 159 -13.61 7.00 22.82
N ASP A 160 -13.59 6.24 23.90
CA ASP A 160 -12.86 6.60 25.12
C ASP A 160 -11.34 6.53 24.90
N VAL A 161 -10.88 5.46 24.23
CA VAL A 161 -9.46 5.33 23.85
C VAL A 161 -9.05 6.48 22.94
N MET A 162 -9.86 6.81 21.92
CA MET A 162 -9.58 7.91 21.01
C MET A 162 -9.48 9.24 21.76
N SER A 163 -10.44 9.53 22.66
CA SER A 163 -10.44 10.76 23.46
C SER A 163 -9.19 10.89 24.34
N ALA A 164 -8.65 9.77 24.84
CA ALA A 164 -7.41 9.75 25.61
C ALA A 164 -6.16 9.94 24.73
N ILE A 165 -6.09 9.31 23.56
CA ILE A 165 -4.89 9.36 22.71
C ILE A 165 -4.83 10.60 21.80
N TRP A 166 -5.97 11.19 21.46
CA TRP A 166 -6.06 12.27 20.47
C TRP A 166 -5.18 13.49 20.79
N PRO A 167 -5.11 13.99 22.04
CA PRO A 167 -4.22 15.10 22.38
C PRO A 167 -2.74 14.79 22.07
N LEU A 168 -2.27 13.57 22.34
CA LEU A 168 -0.92 13.14 22.00
C LEU A 168 -0.70 13.14 20.48
N LEU A 169 -1.67 12.67 19.69
CA LEU A 169 -1.57 12.66 18.23
C LEU A 169 -1.51 14.07 17.65
N ASN A 170 -2.33 14.98 18.18
CA ASN A 170 -2.31 16.38 17.76
C ASN A 170 -0.97 17.06 18.12
N ASP A 171 -0.45 16.79 19.31
CA ASP A 171 0.86 17.27 19.77
C ASP A 171 2.01 16.75 18.90
N ALA A 172 2.00 15.45 18.57
CA ALA A 172 2.98 14.82 17.70
C ALA A 172 2.90 15.36 16.26
N SER A 173 1.69 15.54 15.72
CA SER A 173 1.48 16.07 14.37
C SER A 173 1.97 17.52 14.22
N SER A 174 1.85 18.30 15.30
CA SER A 174 2.32 19.69 15.35
C SER A 174 3.84 19.81 15.51
N SER A 175 4.55 18.73 15.84
CA SER A 175 5.99 18.74 16.09
C SER A 175 6.81 18.50 14.81
N ASN A 176 7.66 19.47 14.44
CA ASN A 176 8.57 19.33 13.30
C ASN A 176 9.54 18.16 13.47
N VAL A 177 9.97 17.86 14.71
CA VAL A 177 10.88 16.73 15.00
C VAL A 177 10.20 15.40 14.68
N CYS A 178 8.91 15.27 15.03
CA CYS A 178 8.14 14.07 14.74
C CYS A 178 7.89 13.88 13.24
N ARG A 179 7.65 14.98 12.50
CA ARG A 179 7.51 14.93 11.04
C ARG A 179 8.81 14.54 10.34
N ALA A 180 9.94 15.11 10.78
CA ALA A 180 11.24 14.87 10.17
C ALA A 180 11.81 13.47 10.45
N HIS A 181 11.34 12.77 11.49
CA HIS A 181 11.84 11.46 11.88
C HIS A 181 10.98 10.33 11.30
N GLU A 182 11.55 9.55 10.38
CA GLU A 182 10.84 8.52 9.59
C GLU A 182 10.05 7.53 10.45
N ASP A 183 10.68 6.90 11.45
CA ASP A 183 10.00 5.90 12.29
C ASP A 183 8.84 6.49 13.11
N VAL A 184 8.94 7.76 13.52
CA VAL A 184 7.90 8.42 14.31
C VAL A 184 6.74 8.75 13.41
N LEU A 185 7.00 9.37 12.25
CA LEU A 185 5.98 9.69 11.26
C LEU A 185 5.27 8.42 10.78
N SER A 186 5.99 7.34 10.51
CA SER A 186 5.41 6.06 10.09
C SER A 186 4.50 5.46 11.17
N CYS A 187 4.95 5.31 12.43
CA CYS A 187 4.07 4.78 13.48
C CYS A 187 2.88 5.73 13.78
N LEU A 188 3.05 7.05 13.63
CA LEU A 188 1.99 8.04 13.81
C LEU A 188 0.90 7.91 12.73
N LEU A 189 1.31 7.83 11.46
CA LEU A 189 0.39 7.65 10.33
C LEU A 189 -0.26 6.28 10.34
N ASP A 190 0.46 5.22 10.72
CA ASP A 190 -0.12 3.88 10.92
C ASP A 190 -1.22 3.89 11.99
N LEU A 191 -1.01 4.61 13.09
CA LEU A 191 -2.01 4.75 14.16
C LEU A 191 -3.22 5.56 13.67
N HIS A 192 -3.01 6.65 12.94
CA HIS A 192 -4.10 7.38 12.29
C HIS A 192 -4.86 6.52 11.27
N GLY A 193 -4.16 5.73 10.46
CA GLY A 193 -4.75 4.84 9.46
C GLY A 193 -5.59 3.75 10.12
N GLN A 194 -5.09 3.17 11.23
CA GLN A 194 -5.84 2.21 12.03
C GLN A 194 -7.09 2.84 12.67
N LEU A 195 -7.00 4.08 13.17
CA LEU A 195 -8.16 4.82 13.67
C LEU A 195 -9.18 5.08 12.55
N LEU A 196 -8.69 5.41 11.36
CA LEU A 196 -9.53 5.66 10.19
C LEU A 196 -10.30 4.42 9.75
N ALA A 197 -9.64 3.26 9.79
CA ALA A 197 -10.26 1.97 9.48
C ALA A 197 -11.27 1.52 10.55
N SER A 198 -10.93 1.66 11.84
CA SER A 198 -11.73 1.11 12.94
C SER A 198 -12.81 2.06 13.51
N ALA A 199 -12.67 3.37 13.30
CA ALA A 199 -13.61 4.39 13.78
C ALA A 199 -13.70 5.58 12.83
N THR A 200 -14.02 5.30 11.56
CA THR A 200 -14.13 6.33 10.51
C THR A 200 -15.03 7.50 10.93
N ASP A 201 -16.13 7.23 11.64
CA ASP A 201 -17.07 8.25 12.10
C ASP A 201 -16.51 9.19 13.18
N LEU A 202 -15.60 8.69 14.02
CA LEU A 202 -14.93 9.52 15.03
C LEU A 202 -13.80 10.36 14.42
N VAL A 203 -13.12 9.84 13.40
CA VAL A 203 -12.00 10.53 12.74
C VAL A 203 -12.46 11.50 11.66
N ALA A 204 -13.61 11.27 11.01
CA ALA A 204 -14.12 12.08 9.91
C ALA A 204 -14.12 13.60 10.18
N PRO A 205 -14.53 14.11 11.37
CA PRO A 205 -14.48 15.55 11.66
C PRO A 205 -13.08 16.17 11.59
N HIS A 206 -12.03 15.36 11.76
CA HIS A 206 -10.64 15.78 11.78
C HIS A 206 -9.90 15.49 10.47
N PHE A 207 -10.56 14.84 9.51
CA PHE A 207 -9.91 14.30 8.32
C PHE A 207 -9.20 15.38 7.49
N SER A 208 -9.82 16.54 7.29
CA SER A 208 -9.21 17.65 6.54
C SER A 208 -7.90 18.15 7.20
N GLN A 209 -7.88 18.27 8.53
CA GLN A 209 -6.68 18.66 9.27
C GLN A 209 -5.58 17.60 9.15
N LEU A 210 -5.95 16.31 9.23
CA LEU A 210 -5.01 15.21 9.08
C LEU A 210 -4.39 15.18 7.67
N ILE A 211 -5.19 15.36 6.63
CA ILE A 211 -4.67 15.42 5.25
C ILE A 211 -3.71 16.61 5.08
N THR A 212 -4.05 17.78 5.64
CA THR A 212 -3.16 18.94 5.63
C THR A 212 -1.82 18.64 6.28
N PHE A 213 -1.84 17.97 7.44
CA PHE A 213 -0.64 17.51 8.14
C PHE A 213 0.18 16.53 7.28
N VAL A 214 -0.47 15.54 6.66
CA VAL A 214 0.21 14.51 5.84
C VAL A 214 0.87 15.13 4.61
N VAL A 215 0.19 16.06 3.94
CA VAL A 215 0.74 16.80 2.80
C VAL A 215 1.97 17.60 3.23
N GLN A 216 1.86 18.35 4.32
CA GLN A 216 2.99 19.11 4.85
C GLN A 216 4.18 18.19 5.20
N ALA A 217 3.91 17.06 5.87
CA ALA A 217 4.96 16.08 6.20
C ALA A 217 5.63 15.53 4.93
N TYR A 218 4.86 15.28 3.86
CA TYR A 218 5.40 14.83 2.59
C TYR A 218 6.25 15.89 1.90
N GLU A 219 5.79 17.15 1.86
CA GLU A 219 6.56 18.24 1.27
C GLU A 219 7.90 18.47 2.00
N GLU A 220 7.93 18.27 3.31
CA GLU A 220 9.14 18.43 4.12
C GLU A 220 10.12 17.24 3.99
N THR A 221 9.62 16.02 3.78
CA THR A 221 10.44 14.79 3.98
C THR A 221 10.47 13.81 2.81
N HIS A 222 9.48 13.86 1.92
CA HIS A 222 9.28 12.90 0.83
C HIS A 222 9.21 11.44 1.28
N LEU A 223 8.80 11.18 2.52
CA LEU A 223 8.71 9.82 3.05
C LEU A 223 7.51 9.05 2.46
N PRO A 224 7.68 7.76 2.10
CA PRO A 224 6.64 6.96 1.43
C PRO A 224 5.39 6.71 2.29
N CYS A 225 5.53 6.71 3.62
CA CYS A 225 4.42 6.44 4.54
C CYS A 225 3.28 7.49 4.43
N THR A 226 3.57 8.71 3.99
CA THR A 226 2.55 9.74 3.76
C THR A 226 1.67 9.40 2.55
N LEU A 227 2.27 8.91 1.46
CA LEU A 227 1.56 8.47 0.26
C LEU A 227 0.76 7.19 0.53
N ASP A 228 1.33 6.26 1.31
CA ASP A 228 0.62 5.05 1.75
C ASP A 228 -0.64 5.44 2.57
N TYR A 229 -0.53 6.38 3.52
CA TYR A 229 -1.66 6.89 4.29
C TYR A 229 -2.73 7.56 3.41
N VAL A 230 -2.34 8.39 2.44
CA VAL A 230 -3.29 9.00 1.49
C VAL A 230 -3.99 7.92 0.67
N GLY A 231 -3.27 6.88 0.27
CA GLY A 231 -3.84 5.71 -0.39
C GLY A 231 -4.95 5.06 0.45
N ASP A 232 -4.66 4.77 1.72
CA ASP A 232 -5.63 4.16 2.64
C ASP A 232 -6.85 5.08 2.89
N ALA A 233 -6.62 6.39 2.97
CA ALA A 233 -7.69 7.37 3.07
C ALA A 233 -8.62 7.36 1.84
N VAL A 234 -8.05 7.25 0.64
CA VAL A 234 -8.81 7.15 -0.62
C VAL A 234 -9.61 5.84 -0.68
N GLU A 235 -9.05 4.75 -0.18
CA GLU A 235 -9.75 3.46 -0.09
C GLU A 235 -10.99 3.55 0.82
N LEU A 236 -10.88 4.26 1.95
CA LEU A 236 -11.98 4.38 2.93
C LEU A 236 -13.05 5.41 2.54
N PHE A 237 -12.64 6.54 1.96
CA PHE A 237 -13.54 7.67 1.67
C PHE A 237 -13.88 7.83 0.19
N GLY A 238 -13.03 7.38 -0.73
CA GLY A 238 -13.18 7.62 -2.17
C GLY A 238 -14.50 7.09 -2.71
N GLY A 239 -14.91 5.87 -2.31
CA GLY A 239 -16.14 5.25 -2.78
C GLY A 239 -17.43 5.85 -2.19
N LYS A 240 -17.30 6.75 -1.21
CA LYS A 240 -18.41 7.44 -0.52
C LYS A 240 -18.35 8.96 -0.73
N ALA A 241 -17.38 9.43 -1.50
CA ALA A 241 -17.15 10.84 -1.71
C ALA A 241 -18.34 11.46 -2.43
N ASP A 242 -18.80 12.61 -1.93
CA ASP A 242 -19.61 13.50 -2.73
C ASP A 242 -18.73 14.21 -3.78
N GLU A 243 -19.35 15.02 -4.63
CA GLU A 243 -18.64 15.75 -5.68
C GLU A 243 -17.53 16.67 -5.11
N GLY A 244 -17.75 17.26 -3.94
CA GLY A 244 -16.75 18.12 -3.28
C GLY A 244 -15.55 17.35 -2.75
N ALA A 245 -15.77 16.18 -2.17
CA ALA A 245 -14.70 15.29 -1.71
C ALA A 245 -13.90 14.73 -2.89
N GLU A 246 -14.54 14.36 -4.01
CA GLU A 246 -13.84 13.92 -5.23
C GLU A 246 -12.90 15.03 -5.77
N VAL A 247 -13.36 16.28 -5.82
CA VAL A 247 -12.54 17.44 -6.23
C VAL A 247 -11.34 17.63 -5.29
N SER A 248 -11.54 17.46 -3.99
CA SER A 248 -10.46 17.58 -3.01
C SER A 248 -9.40 16.47 -3.19
N PHE A 249 -9.85 15.23 -3.43
CA PHE A 249 -8.96 14.11 -3.72
C PHE A 249 -8.22 14.28 -5.06
N ASN A 250 -8.85 14.86 -6.06
CA ASN A 250 -8.24 15.21 -7.34
C ASN A 250 -7.09 16.21 -7.18
N GLN A 251 -7.33 17.30 -6.44
CA GLN A 251 -6.31 18.31 -6.13
C GLN A 251 -5.14 17.72 -5.33
N LEU A 252 -5.46 16.87 -4.35
CA LEU A 252 -4.46 16.16 -3.55
C LEU A 252 -3.58 15.25 -4.42
N LEU A 253 -4.18 14.47 -5.32
CA LEU A 253 -3.44 13.61 -6.24
C LEU A 253 -2.53 14.41 -7.16
N ALA A 254 -3.04 15.50 -7.75
CA ALA A 254 -2.27 16.36 -8.64
C ALA A 254 -1.04 16.93 -7.92
N HIS A 255 -1.25 17.49 -6.72
CA HIS A 255 -0.19 18.06 -5.90
C HIS A 255 0.88 17.03 -5.53
N LEU A 256 0.48 15.88 -4.98
CA LEU A 256 1.43 14.84 -4.56
C LEU A 256 2.17 14.23 -5.76
N SER A 257 1.51 14.04 -6.91
CA SER A 257 2.15 13.55 -8.13
C SER A 257 3.20 14.53 -8.64
N GLN A 258 2.87 15.83 -8.68
CA GLN A 258 3.80 16.88 -9.10
C GLN A 258 5.01 16.98 -8.17
N ARG A 259 4.78 16.99 -6.84
CA ARG A 259 5.87 17.00 -5.84
C ARG A 259 6.78 15.79 -5.99
N THR A 260 6.19 14.59 -6.12
CA THR A 260 6.96 13.36 -6.31
C THR A 260 7.78 13.39 -7.60
N TYR A 261 7.17 13.87 -8.69
CA TYR A 261 7.86 14.00 -9.97
C TYR A 261 9.08 14.93 -9.86
N VAL A 262 8.91 16.13 -9.27
CA VAL A 262 10.02 17.08 -9.07
C VAL A 262 11.12 16.46 -8.23
N TYR A 263 10.77 15.85 -7.08
CA TYR A 263 11.74 15.20 -6.20
C TYR A 263 12.52 14.09 -6.92
N VAL A 264 11.82 13.18 -7.61
CA VAL A 264 12.43 12.00 -8.24
C VAL A 264 13.20 12.32 -9.52
N THR A 265 12.89 13.41 -10.23
CA THR A 265 13.54 13.75 -11.51
C THR A 265 14.54 14.90 -11.42
N GLN A 266 14.39 15.81 -10.45
CA GLN A 266 15.22 17.02 -10.33
C GLN A 266 16.15 16.98 -9.12
N GLU A 267 15.73 16.39 -8.00
CA GLU A 267 16.53 16.34 -6.76
C GLU A 267 17.25 14.99 -6.57
N LYS A 268 16.60 13.91 -6.98
CA LYS A 268 17.07 12.53 -6.90
C LYS A 268 16.97 11.86 -8.26
N ARG A 269 17.32 10.58 -8.31
CA ARG A 269 17.05 9.70 -9.46
C ARG A 269 16.02 8.63 -9.09
N PRO A 270 15.27 8.07 -10.06
CA PRO A 270 14.30 7.02 -9.77
C PRO A 270 14.84 5.83 -9.00
N ASN A 271 16.05 5.37 -9.32
CA ASN A 271 16.70 4.25 -8.64
C ASN A 271 17.16 4.57 -7.20
N GLU A 272 17.20 5.83 -6.79
CA GLU A 272 17.52 6.27 -5.42
C GLU A 272 16.26 6.37 -4.54
N CYS A 273 15.07 6.41 -5.15
CA CYS A 273 13.80 6.62 -4.47
C CYS A 273 12.77 5.50 -4.69
N PRO A 274 13.14 4.20 -4.71
CA PRO A 274 12.21 3.14 -5.09
C PRO A 274 11.01 3.01 -4.16
N GLN A 275 11.17 3.28 -2.86
CA GLN A 275 10.06 3.22 -1.91
C GLN A 275 9.01 4.31 -2.14
N VAL A 276 9.44 5.51 -2.53
CA VAL A 276 8.53 6.62 -2.86
C VAL A 276 7.78 6.31 -4.15
N ILE A 277 8.48 5.77 -5.16
CA ILE A 277 7.87 5.33 -6.43
C ILE A 277 6.83 4.22 -6.18
N ARG A 278 7.17 3.22 -5.35
CA ARG A 278 6.23 2.18 -4.92
C ARG A 278 4.98 2.80 -4.31
N ALA A 279 5.15 3.64 -3.29
CA ALA A 279 4.03 4.24 -2.56
C ALA A 279 3.16 5.13 -3.45
N LEU A 280 3.76 5.93 -4.35
CA LEU A 280 3.03 6.74 -5.33
C LEU A 280 2.11 5.89 -6.22
N PHE A 281 2.64 4.81 -6.81
CA PHE A 281 1.85 3.98 -7.72
C PHE A 281 0.86 3.07 -7.00
N ASP A 282 1.14 2.62 -5.78
CA ASP A 282 0.16 1.95 -4.93
C ASP A 282 -0.97 2.91 -4.51
N MET A 283 -0.66 4.18 -4.23
CA MET A 283 -1.66 5.23 -3.98
C MET A 283 -2.50 5.49 -5.24
N ALA A 284 -1.88 5.78 -6.38
CA ALA A 284 -2.58 6.02 -7.65
C ALA A 284 -3.47 4.85 -8.08
N ARG A 285 -3.06 3.61 -7.77
CA ARG A 285 -3.88 2.41 -7.95
C ARG A 285 -5.13 2.44 -7.06
N ARG A 286 -5.03 2.83 -5.79
CA ARG A 286 -6.21 2.98 -4.92
C ARG A 286 -7.15 4.08 -5.41
N TYR A 287 -6.60 5.17 -5.93
CA TYR A 287 -7.40 6.18 -6.65
C TYR A 287 -8.19 5.57 -7.81
N LEU A 288 -7.59 4.75 -8.67
CA LEU A 288 -8.30 4.08 -9.76
C LEU A 288 -9.47 3.21 -9.25
N LEU A 289 -9.28 2.49 -8.15
CA LEU A 289 -10.25 1.53 -7.63
C LEU A 289 -11.38 2.17 -6.83
N PHE A 290 -11.07 3.21 -6.05
CA PHE A 290 -11.99 3.76 -5.06
C PHE A 290 -12.44 5.20 -5.38
N CYS A 291 -11.66 5.98 -6.13
CA CYS A 291 -12.01 7.34 -6.52
C CYS A 291 -11.60 7.63 -7.99
N PRO A 292 -12.13 6.86 -8.95
CA PRO A 292 -11.67 6.91 -10.34
C PRO A 292 -11.85 8.29 -10.99
N GLY A 293 -12.89 9.05 -10.61
CA GLY A 293 -13.10 10.40 -11.10
C GLY A 293 -11.99 11.36 -10.71
N ALA A 294 -11.46 11.23 -9.48
CA ALA A 294 -10.32 12.03 -9.06
C ALA A 294 -9.05 11.71 -9.86
N LEU A 295 -8.81 10.44 -10.23
CA LEU A 295 -7.68 10.03 -11.07
C LEU A 295 -7.86 10.50 -12.52
N SER A 296 -9.01 10.21 -13.11
CA SER A 296 -9.22 10.38 -14.55
C SER A 296 -9.39 11.84 -14.97
N LYS A 297 -9.89 12.68 -14.05
CA LYS A 297 -9.97 14.14 -14.22
C LYS A 297 -8.73 14.86 -13.66
N CYS A 298 -7.70 14.12 -13.22
CA CYS A 298 -6.47 14.73 -12.69
C CYS A 298 -5.75 15.47 -13.82
N PRO A 299 -5.44 16.78 -13.68
CA PRO A 299 -4.69 17.51 -14.69
C PRO A 299 -3.30 16.90 -14.94
N GLU A 300 -2.74 16.23 -13.93
CA GLU A 300 -1.45 15.53 -14.01
C GLU A 300 -1.56 14.07 -14.45
N PHE A 301 -2.72 13.58 -14.90
CA PHE A 301 -2.89 12.17 -15.28
C PHE A 301 -1.88 11.75 -16.37
N SER A 302 -1.74 12.55 -17.43
CA SER A 302 -0.80 12.26 -18.52
C SER A 302 0.65 12.28 -18.04
N SER A 303 1.01 13.26 -17.21
CA SER A 303 2.33 13.36 -16.57
C SER A 303 2.62 12.14 -15.69
N LEU A 304 1.65 11.72 -14.87
CA LEU A 304 1.74 10.56 -14.00
C LEU A 304 1.91 9.26 -14.79
N PHE A 305 1.20 9.10 -15.90
CA PHE A 305 1.33 7.95 -16.80
C PHE A 305 2.72 7.93 -17.46
N ALA A 306 3.17 9.06 -18.01
CA ALA A 306 4.50 9.19 -18.60
C ALA A 306 5.60 8.89 -17.57
N PHE A 307 5.43 9.38 -16.33
CA PHE A 307 6.33 9.12 -15.22
C PHE A 307 6.39 7.64 -14.84
N ALA A 308 5.25 6.93 -14.85
CA ALA A 308 5.22 5.48 -14.64
C ALA A 308 6.06 4.74 -15.69
N VAL A 309 5.92 5.12 -16.97
CA VAL A 309 6.68 4.52 -18.07
C VAL A 309 8.19 4.78 -17.91
N ALA A 310 8.57 6.01 -17.55
CA ALA A 310 9.97 6.37 -17.28
C ALA A 310 10.55 5.57 -16.09
N CYS A 311 9.79 5.42 -15.01
CA CYS A 311 10.22 4.64 -13.84
C CYS A 311 10.55 3.19 -14.20
N LEU A 312 9.80 2.55 -15.09
CA LEU A 312 10.11 1.17 -15.53
C LEU A 312 11.43 1.07 -16.31
N ALA A 313 11.82 2.12 -17.02
CA ALA A 313 13.09 2.15 -17.75
C ALA A 313 14.29 2.38 -16.81
N GLU A 314 14.10 3.13 -15.72
CA GLU A 314 15.18 3.58 -14.83
C GLU A 314 15.31 2.75 -13.54
N CYS A 315 14.24 2.15 -13.02
CA CYS A 315 14.25 1.34 -11.78
C CYS A 315 14.73 -0.11 -12.01
N LYS A 316 15.73 -0.30 -12.88
CA LYS A 316 16.20 -1.64 -13.27
C LYS A 316 16.66 -2.45 -12.05
N GLY A 317 16.05 -3.62 -11.88
CA GLY A 317 16.39 -4.58 -10.83
C GLY A 317 15.71 -4.34 -9.49
N GLU A 318 15.04 -3.21 -9.26
CA GLU A 318 14.26 -3.01 -8.05
C GLU A 318 12.88 -3.66 -8.20
N ARG A 319 12.51 -4.49 -7.22
CA ARG A 319 11.35 -5.38 -7.33
C ARG A 319 10.03 -4.67 -7.04
N ASP A 320 9.96 -3.95 -5.94
CA ASP A 320 8.69 -3.58 -5.34
C ASP A 320 8.09 -2.33 -6.03
N SER A 321 8.91 -1.35 -6.40
CA SER A 321 8.55 -0.21 -7.24
C SER A 321 8.15 -0.66 -8.64
N THR A 322 8.97 -1.47 -9.32
CA THR A 322 8.64 -2.00 -10.65
C THR A 322 7.31 -2.75 -10.65
N ARG A 323 7.07 -3.57 -9.62
CA ARG A 323 5.80 -4.27 -9.45
C ARG A 323 4.62 -3.31 -9.25
N ALA A 324 4.77 -2.31 -8.38
CA ALA A 324 3.72 -1.32 -8.14
C ALA A 324 3.38 -0.53 -9.41
N THR A 325 4.41 -0.07 -10.14
CA THR A 325 4.27 0.64 -11.42
C THR A 325 3.61 -0.22 -12.49
N LEU A 326 4.05 -1.47 -12.69
CA LEU A 326 3.43 -2.41 -13.63
C LEU A 326 1.97 -2.70 -13.26
N ASN A 327 1.66 -2.87 -11.97
CA ASN A 327 0.29 -3.10 -11.52
C ASN A 327 -0.61 -1.89 -11.78
N PHE A 328 -0.14 -0.67 -11.48
CA PHE A 328 -0.86 0.56 -11.80
C PHE A 328 -1.15 0.66 -13.30
N LEU A 329 -0.13 0.54 -14.14
CA LEU A 329 -0.28 0.60 -15.59
C LEU A 329 -1.22 -0.51 -16.12
N SER A 330 -1.05 -1.74 -15.66
CA SER A 330 -1.93 -2.86 -16.05
C SER A 330 -3.40 -2.57 -15.75
N GLN A 331 -3.68 -2.00 -14.57
CA GLN A 331 -5.04 -1.71 -14.16
C GLN A 331 -5.62 -0.48 -14.86
N VAL A 332 -4.85 0.59 -15.02
CA VAL A 332 -5.29 1.79 -15.77
C VAL A 332 -5.57 1.44 -17.23
N ILE A 333 -4.71 0.65 -17.87
CA ILE A 333 -4.88 0.26 -19.28
C ILE A 333 -6.02 -0.76 -19.44
N GLY A 334 -6.08 -1.72 -18.52
CA GLY A 334 -7.07 -2.79 -18.47
C GLY A 334 -8.32 -2.44 -17.67
N TRP A 335 -8.64 -1.15 -17.49
CA TRP A 335 -9.66 -0.71 -16.55
C TRP A 335 -11.05 -1.30 -16.82
N ARG A 336 -11.38 -1.55 -18.10
CA ARG A 336 -12.64 -2.20 -18.52
C ARG A 336 -12.80 -3.64 -18.03
N THR A 337 -11.72 -4.25 -17.54
CA THR A 337 -11.69 -5.62 -16.99
C THR A 337 -11.75 -5.67 -15.47
N LEU A 338 -11.66 -4.50 -14.81
CA LEU A 338 -11.72 -4.38 -13.37
C LEU A 338 -13.17 -4.56 -12.90
N ARG A 339 -13.32 -5.17 -11.74
CA ARG A 339 -14.62 -5.29 -11.06
C ARG A 339 -14.89 -4.02 -10.27
N LEU A 340 -15.32 -2.98 -10.98
CA LEU A 340 -15.70 -1.69 -10.40
C LEU A 340 -17.23 -1.61 -10.23
N SER A 341 -17.69 -0.64 -9.44
CA SER A 341 -19.11 -0.28 -9.43
C SER A 341 -19.53 0.33 -10.76
N GLU A 342 -20.81 0.26 -11.12
CA GLU A 342 -21.32 0.83 -12.37
C GLU A 342 -21.03 2.33 -12.48
N ALA A 343 -21.15 3.07 -11.38
CA ALA A 343 -20.82 4.50 -11.31
C ALA A 343 -19.33 4.76 -11.58
N ALA A 344 -18.43 3.98 -10.95
CA ALA A 344 -16.99 4.06 -11.19
C ALA A 344 -16.64 3.75 -12.65
N GLN A 345 -17.29 2.74 -13.24
CA GLN A 345 -17.08 2.36 -14.63
C GLN A 345 -17.56 3.44 -15.60
N ALA A 346 -18.73 4.05 -15.35
CA ALA A 346 -19.25 5.16 -16.15
C ALA A 346 -18.32 6.38 -16.13
N THR A 347 -17.75 6.70 -14.96
CA THR A 347 -16.77 7.79 -14.81
C THR A 347 -15.50 7.55 -15.63
N LEU A 348 -14.98 6.32 -15.63
CA LEU A 348 -13.82 5.97 -16.45
C LEU A 348 -14.15 5.94 -17.94
N GLU A 349 -15.34 5.50 -18.34
CA GLU A 349 -15.77 5.54 -19.74
C GLU A 349 -15.86 6.98 -20.26
N ALA A 350 -16.36 7.92 -19.43
CA ALA A 350 -16.37 9.34 -19.76
C ALA A 350 -14.95 9.93 -19.96
N SER A 351 -13.93 9.28 -19.39
CA SER A 351 -12.52 9.67 -19.48
C SER A 351 -11.70 8.73 -20.36
N ALA A 352 -12.35 7.85 -21.13
CA ALA A 352 -11.69 6.82 -21.92
C ALA A 352 -10.68 7.40 -22.91
N ASN A 353 -11.03 8.53 -23.56
CA ASN A 353 -10.18 9.21 -24.54
C ASN A 353 -8.85 9.69 -23.95
N THR A 354 -8.81 10.10 -22.68
CA THR A 354 -7.56 10.50 -22.01
C THR A 354 -6.66 9.29 -21.77
N ILE A 355 -7.24 8.16 -21.37
CA ILE A 355 -6.53 6.90 -21.10
C ILE A 355 -6.01 6.29 -22.41
N ASP A 356 -6.92 5.97 -23.33
CA ASP A 356 -6.92 6.52 -24.68
C ASP A 356 -5.56 6.97 -25.26
N GLU A 357 -5.40 8.30 -25.29
CA GLU A 357 -4.23 9.04 -25.75
C GLU A 357 -2.94 8.66 -25.03
N ALA A 358 -2.96 8.47 -23.71
CA ALA A 358 -1.77 8.10 -22.94
C ALA A 358 -1.19 6.74 -23.40
N ILE A 359 -2.06 5.75 -23.65
CA ILE A 359 -1.65 4.45 -24.19
C ILE A 359 -1.14 4.59 -25.62
N ALA A 360 -1.76 5.45 -26.45
CA ALA A 360 -1.30 5.66 -27.82
C ALA A 360 0.12 6.25 -27.84
N GLN A 361 0.42 7.16 -26.90
CA GLN A 361 1.72 7.82 -26.77
C GLN A 361 2.82 6.89 -26.22
N HIS A 362 2.48 6.01 -25.27
CA HIS A 362 3.48 5.24 -24.52
C HIS A 362 3.44 3.72 -24.77
N GLY A 363 2.47 3.23 -25.55
CA GLY A 363 2.23 1.80 -25.74
C GLY A 363 3.39 1.04 -26.36
N GLU A 364 4.14 1.64 -27.29
CA GLU A 364 5.35 1.04 -27.85
C GLU A 364 6.43 0.86 -26.78
N THR A 365 6.71 1.91 -26.01
CA THR A 365 7.71 1.87 -24.92
C THR A 365 7.33 0.85 -23.86
N LEU A 366 6.04 0.76 -23.49
CA LEU A 366 5.55 -0.25 -22.54
C LEU A 366 5.70 -1.67 -23.09
N THR A 367 5.38 -1.88 -24.37
CA THR A 367 5.52 -3.18 -25.05
C THR A 367 6.99 -3.62 -25.03
N ARG A 368 7.91 -2.73 -25.41
CA ARG A 368 9.36 -2.96 -25.37
C ARG A 368 9.85 -3.24 -23.95
N THR A 369 9.39 -2.47 -22.97
CA THR A 369 9.75 -2.64 -21.56
C THR A 369 9.31 -3.99 -21.02
N CYS A 370 8.10 -4.44 -21.34
CA CYS A 370 7.60 -5.75 -20.90
C CYS A 370 8.36 -6.91 -21.57
N ILE A 371 8.62 -6.82 -22.88
CA ILE A 371 9.41 -7.83 -23.60
C ILE A 371 10.84 -7.88 -23.05
N GLY A 372 11.48 -6.72 -22.85
CA GLY A 372 12.82 -6.63 -22.25
C GLY A 372 12.87 -7.19 -20.82
N GLY A 373 11.83 -6.94 -20.03
CA GLY A 373 11.69 -7.52 -18.68
C GLY A 373 11.60 -9.04 -18.69
N LEU A 374 10.85 -9.60 -19.66
CA LEU A 374 10.69 -11.04 -19.84
C LEU A 374 11.93 -11.72 -20.43
N SER A 375 12.66 -11.05 -21.33
CA SER A 375 13.85 -11.58 -22.01
C SER A 375 15.12 -11.61 -21.15
N GLY A 376 15.03 -11.21 -19.87
CA GLY A 376 16.15 -11.26 -18.92
C GLY A 376 16.51 -9.91 -18.30
N GLY A 377 15.89 -8.81 -18.75
CA GLY A 377 16.09 -7.48 -18.16
C GLY A 377 15.47 -7.33 -16.77
N GLY A 378 14.52 -8.19 -16.38
CA GLY A 378 13.86 -8.18 -15.08
C GLY A 378 13.97 -9.52 -14.32
N PRO A 379 13.87 -9.51 -12.98
CA PRO A 379 13.83 -10.73 -12.18
C PRO A 379 12.58 -11.55 -12.49
N GLN A 380 12.71 -12.89 -12.51
CA GLN A 380 11.64 -13.81 -12.91
C GLN A 380 10.34 -13.66 -12.10
N MET A 381 10.46 -13.28 -10.82
CA MET A 381 9.31 -13.00 -9.96
C MET A 381 8.46 -11.77 -10.36
N LEU A 382 8.93 -10.97 -11.34
CA LEU A 382 8.16 -9.89 -11.96
C LEU A 382 7.52 -10.29 -13.29
N TRP A 383 7.86 -11.46 -13.86
CA TRP A 383 7.23 -11.93 -15.11
C TRP A 383 5.71 -11.92 -15.08
N PRO A 384 5.02 -12.33 -13.99
CA PRO A 384 3.56 -12.24 -13.94
C PRO A 384 3.03 -10.81 -14.09
N ALA A 385 3.76 -9.79 -13.62
CA ALA A 385 3.39 -8.39 -13.72
C ALA A 385 3.71 -7.82 -15.11
N TYR A 386 4.86 -8.17 -15.70
CA TYR A 386 5.20 -7.81 -17.08
C TYR A 386 4.19 -8.40 -18.07
N SER A 387 3.86 -9.68 -17.93
CA SER A 387 2.89 -10.35 -18.80
C SER A 387 1.48 -9.77 -18.65
N GLU A 388 1.10 -9.36 -17.45
CA GLU A 388 -0.17 -8.69 -17.19
C GLU A 388 -0.24 -7.32 -17.87
N CYS A 389 0.80 -6.49 -17.71
CA CYS A 389 0.89 -5.17 -18.32
C CYS A 389 0.92 -5.27 -19.85
N PHE A 390 1.73 -6.18 -20.38
CA PHE A 390 1.78 -6.45 -21.81
C PHE A 390 0.41 -6.85 -22.36
N PHE A 391 -0.28 -7.80 -21.70
CA PHE A 391 -1.61 -8.22 -22.13
C PHE A 391 -2.60 -7.06 -22.14
N ALA A 392 -2.60 -6.21 -21.10
CA ALA A 392 -3.47 -5.04 -21.04
C ALA A 392 -3.21 -4.08 -22.24
N VAL A 393 -1.95 -3.79 -22.55
CA VAL A 393 -1.55 -2.94 -23.69
C VAL A 393 -2.06 -3.52 -25.01
N ILE A 394 -1.81 -4.81 -25.26
CA ILE A 394 -2.15 -5.45 -26.55
C ILE A 394 -3.67 -5.59 -26.73
N VAL A 395 -4.41 -5.99 -25.69
CA VAL A 395 -5.87 -6.05 -25.76
C VAL A 395 -6.47 -4.69 -26.04
N ASN A 396 -5.98 -3.64 -25.37
CA ASN A 396 -6.50 -2.29 -25.57
C ASN A 396 -6.18 -1.79 -27.00
N ALA A 397 -4.94 -1.95 -27.46
CA ALA A 397 -4.53 -1.55 -28.80
C ALA A 397 -5.29 -2.30 -29.92
N ILE A 398 -5.60 -3.58 -29.72
CA ILE A 398 -6.43 -4.35 -30.67
C ILE A 398 -7.89 -3.90 -30.61
N GLY A 399 -8.46 -3.73 -29.41
CA GLY A 399 -9.85 -3.34 -29.21
C GLY A 399 -10.21 -1.97 -29.81
N ARG A 400 -9.25 -1.04 -29.90
CA ARG A 400 -9.43 0.27 -30.58
C ARG A 400 -9.59 0.18 -32.08
N SER A 401 -9.17 -0.93 -32.68
CA SER A 401 -9.32 -1.20 -34.11
C SER A 401 -10.80 -1.52 -34.39
N ASN A 402 -11.72 -0.58 -34.10
CA ASN A 402 -13.17 -0.68 -34.28
C ASN A 402 -13.60 -0.79 -35.76
N GLY A 403 -12.68 -1.08 -36.67
CA GLY A 403 -13.06 -1.55 -37.99
C GLY A 403 -13.71 -2.94 -37.85
N PRO A 404 -14.78 -3.25 -38.61
CA PRO A 404 -15.20 -4.64 -38.75
C PRO A 404 -13.95 -5.45 -39.13
N PRO A 405 -13.74 -6.66 -38.55
CA PRO A 405 -12.61 -7.49 -38.91
C PRO A 405 -12.69 -7.68 -40.43
N ILE A 406 -11.81 -7.02 -41.17
CA ILE A 406 -11.77 -7.15 -42.62
C ILE A 406 -11.27 -8.57 -42.84
N GLN A 407 -12.21 -9.49 -43.02
CA GLN A 407 -11.96 -10.86 -43.45
C GLN A 407 -11.53 -10.82 -44.92
N MET A 408 -10.36 -10.26 -45.21
CA MET A 408 -9.70 -10.47 -46.49
C MET A 408 -8.92 -11.79 -46.40
N ASN A 409 -9.54 -12.86 -46.90
CA ASN A 409 -8.87 -14.09 -47.35
C ASN A 409 -7.92 -14.76 -46.34
N GLY A 410 -8.39 -15.10 -45.13
CA GLY A 410 -7.67 -15.98 -44.20
C GLY A 410 -6.38 -15.41 -43.59
N HIS A 411 -5.97 -14.20 -43.99
CA HIS A 411 -4.87 -13.46 -43.38
C HIS A 411 -5.48 -12.31 -42.57
N ALA A 412 -5.67 -12.54 -41.27
CA ALA A 412 -6.05 -11.49 -40.32
C ALA A 412 -5.17 -10.27 -40.58
N SER A 413 -5.77 -9.10 -40.77
CA SER A 413 -5.05 -7.88 -41.14
C SER A 413 -3.90 -7.62 -40.18
N GLN A 414 -2.67 -7.92 -40.62
CA GLN A 414 -1.41 -7.81 -39.85
C GLN A 414 -1.05 -6.36 -39.50
N ASN A 415 -1.94 -5.40 -39.75
CA ASN A 415 -1.65 -3.98 -39.71
C ASN A 415 -2.32 -3.28 -38.53
N THR A 416 -2.32 -3.94 -37.36
CA THR A 416 -2.72 -3.27 -36.11
C THR A 416 -1.52 -2.58 -35.48
N VAL A 417 -1.77 -1.49 -34.74
CA VAL A 417 -0.74 -0.78 -33.96
C VAL A 417 -0.07 -1.75 -32.97
N ALA A 418 -0.84 -2.64 -32.36
CA ALA A 418 -0.32 -3.70 -31.49
C ALA A 418 0.73 -4.59 -32.19
N HIS A 419 0.44 -5.03 -33.43
CA HIS A 419 1.38 -5.84 -34.21
C HIS A 419 2.69 -5.09 -34.46
N GLN A 420 2.62 -3.80 -34.80
CA GLN A 420 3.80 -2.95 -35.03
C GLN A 420 4.64 -2.80 -33.76
N TRP A 421 4.01 -2.55 -32.60
CA TRP A 421 4.73 -2.43 -31.32
C TRP A 421 5.43 -3.73 -30.91
N ILE A 422 4.75 -4.89 -31.05
CA ILE A 422 5.35 -6.18 -30.72
C ILE A 422 6.50 -6.49 -31.69
N TYR A 423 6.30 -6.26 -32.99
CA TYR A 423 7.34 -6.48 -34.01
C TYR A 423 8.58 -5.62 -33.76
N SER A 424 8.39 -4.33 -33.46
CA SER A 424 9.46 -3.38 -33.11
C SER A 424 10.28 -3.89 -31.91
N ALA A 425 9.60 -4.37 -30.87
CA ALA A 425 10.25 -4.92 -29.68
C ALA A 425 11.00 -6.23 -29.96
N LEU A 426 10.41 -7.18 -30.69
CA LEU A 426 11.05 -8.47 -31.00
C LEU A 426 12.20 -8.34 -32.01
N SER A 427 12.19 -7.30 -32.85
CA SER A 427 13.25 -7.05 -33.83
C SER A 427 14.48 -6.36 -33.22
N ASP A 428 14.39 -5.90 -31.97
CA ASP A 428 15.49 -5.24 -31.29
C ASP A 428 16.41 -6.25 -30.58
N ASP A 429 17.52 -6.59 -31.23
CA ASP A 429 18.48 -7.53 -30.68
C ASP A 429 19.22 -7.01 -29.43
N THR A 430 19.29 -5.68 -29.24
CA THR A 430 19.87 -5.09 -28.03
C THR A 430 18.96 -5.31 -26.81
N LEU A 431 17.65 -5.28 -27.02
CA LEU A 431 16.64 -5.58 -26.01
C LEU A 431 16.65 -7.07 -25.62
N LEU A 432 16.86 -7.94 -26.61
CA LEU A 432 16.81 -9.39 -26.43
C LEU A 432 18.15 -10.02 -26.04
N GLY A 433 19.25 -9.26 -25.99
CA GLY A 433 20.55 -9.74 -25.55
C GLY A 433 21.21 -10.75 -26.50
N ASN A 434 20.91 -10.70 -27.81
CA ASN A 434 21.45 -11.61 -28.83
C ASN A 434 21.28 -13.11 -28.52
N VAL A 435 20.13 -13.51 -27.96
CA VAL A 435 19.86 -14.91 -27.60
C VAL A 435 19.83 -15.80 -28.87
N PRO A 436 20.72 -16.80 -29.03
CA PRO A 436 20.79 -17.61 -30.24
C PRO A 436 19.53 -18.43 -30.54
N ALA A 437 18.75 -18.76 -29.50
CA ALA A 437 17.49 -19.50 -29.64
C ALA A 437 16.36 -18.68 -30.29
N LEU A 438 16.47 -17.35 -30.33
CA LEU A 438 15.44 -16.46 -30.89
C LEU A 438 15.72 -16.16 -32.37
N THR A 439 15.52 -17.16 -33.24
CA THR A 439 15.60 -16.96 -34.69
C THR A 439 14.46 -16.06 -35.20
N VAL A 440 14.56 -15.60 -36.45
CA VAL A 440 13.51 -14.78 -37.09
C VAL A 440 12.17 -15.52 -37.12
N GLU A 441 12.20 -16.84 -37.34
CA GLU A 441 11.02 -17.71 -37.36
C GLU A 441 10.37 -17.80 -35.98
N VAL A 442 11.18 -17.95 -34.92
CA VAL A 442 10.68 -17.99 -33.53
C VAL A 442 10.05 -16.66 -33.16
N LYS A 443 10.71 -15.53 -33.46
CA LYS A 443 10.17 -14.18 -33.24
C LYS A 443 8.84 -13.98 -34.00
N SER A 444 8.78 -14.41 -35.26
CA SER A 444 7.55 -14.36 -36.07
C SER A 444 6.43 -15.23 -35.49
N SER A 445 6.76 -16.42 -34.99
CA SER A 445 5.81 -17.33 -34.35
C SER A 445 5.22 -16.72 -33.08
N VAL A 446 6.05 -16.17 -32.19
CA VAL A 446 5.60 -15.49 -30.97
C VAL A 446 4.65 -14.34 -31.29
N LEU A 447 5.00 -13.50 -32.27
CA LEU A 447 4.15 -12.39 -32.74
C LEU A 447 2.78 -12.90 -33.23
N GLN A 448 2.77 -13.91 -34.10
CA GLN A 448 1.55 -14.49 -34.66
C GLN A 448 0.66 -15.12 -33.58
N LEU A 449 1.25 -15.87 -32.63
CA LEU A 449 0.54 -16.49 -31.53
C LEU A 449 -0.08 -15.45 -30.59
N LEU A 450 0.67 -14.42 -30.21
CA LEU A 450 0.17 -13.36 -29.33
C LEU A 450 -1.00 -12.61 -29.95
N CYS A 451 -0.85 -12.12 -31.20
CA CYS A 451 -1.92 -11.43 -31.90
C CYS A 451 -3.12 -12.37 -32.16
N GLY A 452 -2.85 -13.62 -32.57
CA GLY A 452 -3.88 -14.61 -32.85
C GLY A 452 -4.75 -14.96 -31.64
N LEU A 453 -4.13 -15.19 -30.47
CA LEU A 453 -4.84 -15.48 -29.22
C LEU A 453 -5.75 -14.32 -28.82
N VAL A 454 -5.23 -13.09 -28.85
CA VAL A 454 -6.01 -11.91 -28.45
C VAL A 454 -7.14 -11.62 -29.45
N LEU A 455 -6.91 -11.74 -30.75
CA LEU A 455 -7.94 -11.53 -31.77
C LEU A 455 -9.06 -12.58 -31.70
N ARG A 456 -8.73 -13.84 -31.42
CA ARG A 456 -9.70 -14.95 -31.40
C ARG A 456 -10.53 -14.99 -30.12
N GLU A 457 -9.88 -14.84 -28.96
CA GLU A 457 -10.54 -15.07 -27.66
C GLU A 457 -10.75 -13.79 -26.85
N GLY A 458 -10.18 -12.65 -27.27
CA GLY A 458 -10.24 -11.38 -26.54
C GLY A 458 -9.71 -11.55 -25.12
N LEU A 459 -10.49 -11.09 -24.14
CA LEU A 459 -10.15 -11.19 -22.71
C LEU A 459 -9.97 -12.62 -22.20
N LYS A 460 -10.60 -13.62 -22.83
CA LYS A 460 -10.50 -15.02 -22.42
C LYS A 460 -9.10 -15.61 -22.67
N SER A 461 -8.33 -15.03 -23.60
CA SER A 461 -6.95 -15.46 -23.90
C SER A 461 -5.94 -15.14 -22.78
N LYS A 462 -6.31 -14.33 -21.78
CA LYS A 462 -5.37 -13.84 -20.75
C LYS A 462 -4.50 -14.92 -20.13
N PRO A 463 -5.02 -16.06 -19.61
CA PRO A 463 -4.17 -17.09 -19.02
C PRO A 463 -3.20 -17.68 -20.05
N ARG A 464 -3.65 -17.87 -21.29
CA ARG A 464 -2.87 -18.46 -22.38
C ARG A 464 -1.73 -17.55 -22.82
N VAL A 465 -2.01 -16.25 -22.99
CA VAL A 465 -1.01 -15.24 -23.31
C VAL A 465 0.04 -15.15 -22.20
N LYS A 466 -0.36 -15.19 -20.92
CA LYS A 466 0.60 -15.17 -19.82
C LYS A 466 1.49 -16.41 -19.78
N MET A 467 0.95 -17.59 -20.07
CA MET A 467 1.76 -18.81 -20.20
C MET A 467 2.74 -18.70 -21.38
N LEU A 468 2.26 -18.27 -22.56
CA LEU A 468 3.10 -18.07 -23.75
C LEU A 468 4.26 -17.09 -23.48
N LEU A 469 3.99 -15.98 -22.79
CA LEU A 469 5.02 -15.01 -22.39
C LEU A 469 5.99 -15.57 -21.35
N GLY A 470 5.52 -16.45 -20.46
CA GLY A 470 6.37 -17.18 -19.53
C GLY A 470 7.34 -18.12 -20.25
N ASP A 471 6.84 -18.90 -21.21
CA ASP A 471 7.66 -19.81 -22.01
C ASP A 471 8.62 -19.04 -22.94
N PHE A 472 8.18 -17.91 -23.50
CA PHE A 472 9.08 -16.98 -24.19
C PHE A 472 10.23 -16.51 -23.29
N GLY A 473 9.94 -16.10 -22.06
CA GLY A 473 10.98 -15.68 -21.11
C GLY A 473 11.96 -16.81 -20.76
N LYS A 474 11.50 -18.06 -20.65
CA LYS A 474 12.35 -19.23 -20.45
C LYS A 474 13.22 -19.54 -21.68
N ILE A 475 12.66 -19.43 -22.89
CA ILE A 475 13.42 -19.57 -24.14
C ILE A 475 14.53 -18.52 -24.21
N CYS A 476 14.24 -17.27 -23.83
CA CYS A 476 15.25 -16.21 -23.76
C CYS A 476 16.40 -16.55 -22.79
N LYS A 477 16.11 -17.25 -21.70
CA LYS A 477 17.11 -17.70 -20.71
C LYS A 477 17.80 -19.01 -21.07
N GLY A 478 17.35 -19.72 -22.10
CA GLY A 478 17.82 -21.07 -22.45
C GLY A 478 17.29 -22.18 -21.53
N ASP A 479 16.27 -21.89 -20.72
CA ASP A 479 15.61 -22.87 -19.84
C ASP A 479 14.64 -23.78 -20.60
N GLU A 480 14.21 -23.37 -21.80
CA GLU A 480 13.22 -24.07 -22.62
C GLU A 480 13.53 -23.89 -24.12
N THR A 481 13.13 -24.84 -24.97
CA THR A 481 13.37 -24.80 -26.42
C THR A 481 12.20 -24.15 -27.17
N PRO A 482 12.41 -23.61 -28.39
CA PRO A 482 11.32 -23.02 -29.19
C PRO A 482 10.12 -23.95 -29.45
N ASP A 483 10.31 -25.27 -29.39
CA ASP A 483 9.23 -26.26 -29.54
C ASP A 483 8.10 -26.11 -28.51
N ALA A 484 8.36 -25.49 -27.35
CA ALA A 484 7.32 -25.19 -26.36
C ALA A 484 6.20 -24.28 -26.93
N LEU A 485 6.53 -23.46 -27.94
CA LEU A 485 5.56 -22.58 -28.60
C LEU A 485 4.52 -23.35 -29.43
N ILE A 486 4.81 -24.59 -29.83
CA ILE A 486 3.91 -25.41 -30.67
C ILE A 486 2.57 -25.66 -29.97
N ALA A 487 2.58 -25.81 -28.63
CA ALA A 487 1.37 -26.06 -27.84
C ALA A 487 0.31 -24.96 -27.99
N TYR A 488 0.70 -23.74 -28.36
CA TYR A 488 -0.21 -22.61 -28.53
C TYR A 488 -0.80 -22.51 -29.95
N SER A 489 -0.22 -23.21 -30.93
CA SER A 489 -0.66 -23.20 -32.34
C SER A 489 -1.80 -24.18 -32.63
N LEU A 490 -1.98 -25.20 -31.80
CA LEU A 490 -2.93 -26.30 -31.97
C LEU A 490 -4.36 -26.00 -31.47
N SER A 491 -4.60 -24.77 -31.02
CA SER A 491 -5.87 -24.28 -30.46
C SER A 491 -6.50 -23.20 -31.35
#